data_AF-A0A8S3GNM3-F1
#
_entry.id   AF-A0A8S3GNM3-F1
#
_cell.length_a   1.000
_cell.length_b   1.000
_cell.length_c   1.000
_cell.angle_alpha   90.00
_cell.angle_beta   90.00
_cell.angle_gamma   90.00
#
_symmetry.space_group_name_H-M   'P 1'
#
loop_
_entity.id
_entity.type
_entity.pdbx_description
1 polymer ?
#
loop_
_entity_poly.entity_id
_entity_poly.type
_entity_poly.pdbx_seq_one_letter_code
_entity_poly.pdbx_strand_id
1 'polypeptide(L)'
;LGGVKTNSRRDETNDNSNSPANTLGKKSPSTTTTTTTTTMPPKDIHNIFPGDLYPFLRKPLFLIIDSNHSTVFQNIPNLFGQPLVSLLSPIKIPTVFHGKT
;
A
#
# COMPACT_ATOMS: atom_id res chain seq x y z
N LEU A 1 -48.62 18.72 -4.42
CA LEU A 1 -47.57 18.69 -5.46
C LEU A 1 -46.46 19.63 -5.03
N GLY A 2 -45.30 19.11 -4.63
CA GLY A 2 -44.15 19.92 -4.17
C GLY A 2 -43.21 20.21 -5.34
N GLY A 3 -42.95 21.50 -5.60
CA GLY A 3 -42.04 21.95 -6.65
C GLY A 3 -40.58 21.86 -6.25
N VAL A 4 -39.75 21.38 -7.17
CA VAL A 4 -38.28 21.23 -7.05
C VAL A 4 -37.61 22.61 -7.19
N LYS A 5 -36.75 22.99 -6.24
CA LYS A 5 -35.84 24.14 -6.35
C LYS A 5 -34.51 23.67 -6.97
N THR A 6 -34.14 24.20 -8.12
CA THR A 6 -32.80 24.04 -8.70
C THR A 6 -31.97 25.29 -8.43
N ASN A 7 -30.82 25.13 -7.77
CA ASN A 7 -29.87 26.21 -7.58
C ASN A 7 -28.87 26.20 -8.76
N SER A 8 -28.96 27.22 -9.60
CA SER A 8 -27.94 27.56 -10.59
C SER A 8 -27.09 28.72 -10.04
N ARG A 9 -25.75 28.60 -10.08
CA ARG A 9 -24.67 29.62 -9.95
C ARG A 9 -23.45 28.96 -9.27
N ARG A 10 -22.18 29.12 -9.67
CA ARG A 10 -21.47 30.15 -10.45
C ARG A 10 -20.11 29.57 -10.89
N ASP A 11 -19.54 30.14 -11.95
CA ASP A 11 -18.18 29.93 -12.47
C ASP A 11 -17.22 30.90 -11.78
N GLU A 12 -16.05 30.44 -11.29
CA GLU A 12 -14.91 31.27 -10.87
C GLU A 12 -13.60 30.50 -11.14
N THR A 13 -12.84 30.99 -12.13
CA THR A 13 -11.45 30.59 -12.46
C THR A 13 -10.48 31.09 -11.39
N ASN A 14 -9.49 30.28 -10.99
CA ASN A 14 -8.33 30.78 -10.24
C ASN A 14 -7.06 29.99 -10.58
N ASP A 15 -6.19 30.59 -11.39
CA ASP A 15 -4.81 30.18 -11.63
C ASP A 15 -3.94 30.59 -10.43
N ASN A 16 -3.05 29.71 -9.94
CA ASN A 16 -1.89 30.20 -9.18
C ASN A 16 -0.64 29.32 -9.32
N SER A 17 0.44 29.98 -9.71
CA SER A 17 1.80 29.54 -9.95
C SER A 17 2.70 29.52 -8.69
N ASN A 18 3.81 28.79 -8.80
CA ASN A 18 5.10 28.89 -8.08
C ASN A 18 5.35 28.15 -6.75
N SER A 19 6.38 27.29 -6.79
CA SER A 19 7.22 26.77 -5.69
C SER A 19 8.29 27.81 -5.27
N PRO A 20 9.35 27.52 -4.45
CA PRO A 20 9.65 26.45 -3.47
C PRO A 20 10.23 27.00 -2.12
N ALA A 21 10.43 26.13 -1.09
CA ALA A 21 11.54 26.16 -0.10
C ALA A 21 11.25 25.25 1.11
N ASN A 22 12.20 24.40 1.52
CA ASN A 22 12.64 24.28 2.94
C ASN A 22 13.77 23.24 3.16
N THR A 23 14.93 23.79 3.49
CA THR A 23 15.92 23.49 4.52
C THR A 23 15.85 22.19 5.36
N LEU A 24 16.91 21.39 5.23
CA LEU A 24 17.70 20.62 6.23
C LEU A 24 17.12 20.40 7.65
N GLY A 25 16.85 19.14 8.03
CA GLY A 25 16.57 18.71 9.42
C GLY A 25 16.46 17.19 9.59
N LYS A 26 16.96 16.65 10.71
CA LYS A 26 17.32 15.23 10.94
C LYS A 26 16.20 14.40 11.61
N LYS A 27 16.13 13.11 11.23
CA LYS A 27 15.69 11.85 11.91
C LYS A 27 14.66 11.82 13.09
N SER A 28 13.79 10.79 12.99
CA SER A 28 13.18 9.89 14.02
C SER A 28 11.69 10.08 14.41
N PRO A 29 10.99 8.99 14.84
CA PRO A 29 9.68 8.60 14.32
C PRO A 29 8.51 8.89 15.28
N SER A 30 7.34 9.22 14.73
CA SER A 30 6.12 9.46 15.52
C SER A 30 4.93 8.67 14.99
N THR A 31 4.50 7.68 15.76
CA THR A 31 3.13 7.16 15.75
C THR A 31 2.20 8.27 16.24
N THR A 32 1.23 8.72 15.44
CA THR A 32 0.10 9.54 15.94
C THR A 32 -1.12 9.41 15.03
N THR A 33 -2.25 8.99 15.61
CA THR A 33 -3.60 8.99 15.04
C THR A 33 -4.24 10.37 15.26
N THR A 34 -4.60 11.09 14.20
CA THR A 34 -5.43 12.32 14.28
C THR A 34 -6.33 12.47 13.05
N THR A 35 -7.63 12.66 13.28
CA THR A 35 -8.66 12.93 12.27
C THR A 35 -8.51 14.36 11.71
N THR A 36 -7.94 14.49 10.52
CA THR A 36 -7.88 15.74 9.72
C THR A 36 -7.86 15.34 8.25
N THR A 37 -8.91 15.65 7.49
CA THR A 37 -9.07 15.52 6.01
C THR A 37 -7.89 14.83 5.33
N THR A 38 -7.78 13.51 5.55
CA THR A 38 -6.55 12.78 5.29
C THR A 38 -6.62 12.31 3.85
N THR A 39 -5.90 12.99 2.96
CA THR A 39 -5.55 12.44 1.66
C THR A 39 -4.77 11.17 1.92
N MET A 40 -5.49 10.05 2.04
CA MET A 40 -4.91 8.71 2.05
C MET A 40 -3.95 8.68 0.86
N PRO A 41 -2.65 8.35 1.05
CA PRO A 41 -1.78 8.14 -0.09
C PRO A 41 -2.51 7.17 -1.04
N PRO A 42 -2.54 7.46 -2.35
CA PRO A 42 -3.24 6.62 -3.31
C PRO A 42 -2.84 5.18 -3.05
N LYS A 43 -3.82 4.32 -2.75
CA LYS A 43 -3.58 2.88 -2.67
C LYS A 43 -3.05 2.51 -4.04
N ASP A 44 -1.76 2.20 -4.12
CA ASP A 44 -1.10 1.94 -5.38
C ASP A 44 -1.85 0.80 -6.06
N ILE A 45 -2.48 1.08 -7.20
CA ILE A 45 -3.44 0.18 -7.87
C ILE A 45 -2.74 -1.12 -8.29
N HIS A 46 -1.41 -1.08 -8.38
CA HIS A 46 -0.56 -2.19 -8.80
C HIS A 46 -0.15 -3.12 -7.65
N ASN A 47 -0.53 -2.82 -6.40
CA ASN A 47 -0.22 -3.68 -5.27
C ASN A 47 -1.19 -4.86 -5.15
N ILE A 48 -0.63 -6.03 -4.87
CA ILE A 48 -1.38 -7.22 -4.48
C ILE A 48 -1.34 -7.33 -2.96
N PHE A 49 -2.48 -7.63 -2.35
CA PHE A 49 -2.60 -7.87 -0.91
C PHE A 49 -2.91 -9.35 -0.63
N PRO A 50 -2.55 -9.87 0.56
CA PRO A 50 -2.87 -11.25 0.93
C PRO A 50 -4.34 -11.62 0.78
N GLY A 51 -5.26 -10.68 1.05
CA GLY A 51 -6.71 -10.89 0.91
C GLY A 51 -7.16 -11.14 -0.53
N ASP A 52 -6.45 -10.60 -1.52
CA ASP A 52 -6.77 -10.77 -2.94
C ASP A 52 -6.56 -12.22 -3.39
N LEU A 53 -5.74 -12.98 -2.65
CA LEU A 53 -5.44 -14.36 -2.94
C LEU A 53 -6.46 -15.34 -2.36
N TYR A 54 -7.34 -14.91 -1.45
CA TYR A 54 -8.28 -15.79 -0.75
C TYR A 54 -9.16 -16.64 -1.66
N PRO A 55 -9.66 -16.15 -2.81
CA PRO A 55 -10.43 -17.00 -3.71
C PRO A 55 -9.65 -18.21 -4.23
N PHE A 56 -8.33 -18.06 -4.39
CA PHE A 56 -7.42 -19.07 -4.93
C PHE A 56 -6.94 -20.06 -3.87
N LEU A 57 -7.02 -19.71 -2.58
CA LEU A 57 -6.64 -20.59 -1.45
C LEU A 57 -7.58 -21.79 -1.25
N ARG A 58 -8.66 -21.92 -2.05
CA ARG A 58 -9.56 -23.09 -2.02
C ARG A 58 -9.00 -24.32 -2.73
N LYS A 59 -7.82 -24.21 -3.32
CA LYS A 59 -7.07 -25.31 -3.96
C LYS A 59 -5.63 -25.27 -3.47
N PRO A 60 -4.89 -26.39 -3.54
CA PRO A 60 -3.44 -26.38 -3.33
C PRO A 60 -2.77 -25.29 -4.18
N LEU A 61 -1.98 -24.43 -3.53
CA LEU A 61 -1.38 -23.25 -4.18
C LEU A 61 0.10 -23.13 -3.83
N PHE A 62 0.91 -22.77 -4.83
CA PHE A 62 2.34 -22.46 -4.69
C PHE A 62 2.60 -21.06 -5.22
N LEU A 63 3.15 -20.18 -4.38
CA LEU A 63 3.39 -18.77 -4.68
C LEU A 63 4.88 -18.45 -4.69
N ILE A 64 5.31 -17.64 -5.65
CA ILE A 64 6.64 -17.04 -5.70
C ILE A 64 6.44 -15.53 -5.78
N ILE A 65 6.96 -14.80 -4.79
CA ILE A 65 6.75 -13.36 -4.68
C ILE A 65 8.11 -12.68 -4.65
N ASP A 66 8.50 -12.15 -5.80
CA ASP A 66 9.73 -11.38 -5.94
C ASP A 66 9.46 -9.87 -5.80
N SER A 67 9.35 -9.38 -4.57
CA SER A 67 9.05 -7.98 -4.25
C SER A 67 9.60 -7.58 -2.88
N ASN A 68 9.92 -6.29 -2.73
CA ASN A 68 10.32 -5.67 -1.46
C ASN A 68 9.26 -5.80 -0.36
N HIS A 69 8.00 -6.00 -0.73
CA HIS A 69 6.89 -6.17 0.21
C HIS A 69 6.47 -7.63 0.37
N SER A 70 7.23 -8.60 -0.14
CA SER A 70 6.89 -10.03 -0.09
C SER A 70 6.63 -10.56 1.33
N THR A 71 7.23 -9.93 2.36
CA THR A 71 7.05 -10.31 3.78
C THR A 71 5.61 -10.23 4.27
N VAL A 72 4.74 -9.41 3.66
CA VAL A 72 3.32 -9.34 4.06
C VAL A 72 2.56 -10.63 3.77
N PHE A 73 3.09 -11.48 2.89
CA PHE A 73 2.51 -12.77 2.51
C PHE A 73 3.04 -13.95 3.34
N GLN A 74 3.88 -13.70 4.35
CA GLN A 74 4.42 -14.76 5.21
C GLN A 74 3.33 -15.43 6.05
N ASN A 75 2.32 -14.68 6.50
CA ASN A 75 1.29 -15.14 7.42
C ASN A 75 -0.10 -15.15 6.77
N ILE A 76 -0.24 -15.85 5.64
CA ILE A 76 -1.55 -16.05 5.02
C ILE A 76 -2.34 -17.07 5.87
N PRO A 77 -3.55 -16.73 6.34
CA PRO A 77 -4.35 -17.66 7.14
C PRO A 77 -4.77 -18.87 6.30
N ASN A 78 -4.71 -20.06 6.89
CA ASN A 78 -5.22 -21.28 6.25
C ASN A 78 -6.75 -21.36 6.41
N LEU A 79 -7.48 -20.66 5.53
CA LEU A 79 -8.93 -20.54 5.61
C LEU A 79 -9.70 -21.79 5.15
N PHE A 80 -9.12 -22.62 4.28
CA PHE A 80 -9.83 -23.72 3.61
C PHE A 80 -9.19 -25.10 3.81
N GLY A 81 -8.20 -25.20 4.70
CA GLY A 81 -7.47 -26.44 4.98
C GLY A 81 -6.61 -26.94 3.81
N GLN A 82 -6.38 -26.09 2.80
CA GLN A 82 -5.59 -26.44 1.62
C GLN A 82 -4.11 -26.12 1.85
N PRO A 83 -3.19 -26.93 1.30
CA PRO A 83 -1.77 -26.66 1.41
C PRO A 83 -1.40 -25.40 0.62
N LEU A 84 -0.63 -24.53 1.26
CA LEU A 84 -0.08 -23.31 0.67
C LEU A 84 1.42 -23.27 0.97
N VAL A 85 2.22 -23.01 -0.08
CA VAL A 85 3.65 -22.73 0.06
C VAL A 85 3.95 -21.40 -0.62
N SER A 86 4.64 -20.51 0.10
CA SER A 86 5.10 -19.23 -0.44
C SER A 86 6.62 -19.13 -0.37
N LEU A 87 7.24 -18.82 -1.50
CA LEU A 87 8.63 -18.38 -1.58
C LEU A 87 8.64 -16.85 -1.69
N LEU A 88 9.33 -16.20 -0.76
CA LEU A 88 9.39 -14.75 -0.64
C LEU A 88 10.79 -14.26 -1.01
N SER A 89 10.90 -13.03 -1.52
CA SER A 89 12.21 -12.40 -1.70
C SER A 89 13.02 -12.39 -0.40
N PRO A 90 14.35 -12.55 -0.49
CA PRO A 90 15.21 -12.47 0.67
C PRO A 90 15.18 -11.07 1.29
N ILE A 91 14.98 -11.01 2.62
CA ILE A 91 14.99 -9.74 3.37
C ILE A 91 16.41 -9.21 3.53
N LYS A 92 17.40 -10.11 3.59
CA LYS A 92 18.80 -9.78 3.74
C LYS A 92 19.67 -10.81 3.03
N ILE A 93 20.76 -10.34 2.43
CA ILE A 93 21.78 -11.21 1.85
C ILE A 93 22.49 -11.97 2.98
N PRO A 94 22.64 -13.30 2.90
CA PRO A 94 23.30 -14.08 3.94
C PRO A 94 24.75 -13.67 4.15
N THR A 95 25.25 -13.83 5.38
CA THR A 95 26.55 -13.26 5.76
C THR A 95 27.74 -13.85 5.03
N VAL A 96 27.61 -15.10 4.62
CA VAL A 96 28.60 -15.86 3.84
C VAL A 96 28.83 -15.30 2.43
N PHE A 97 27.94 -14.43 1.95
CA PHE A 97 28.03 -13.77 0.64
C PHE A 97 28.44 -12.30 0.73
N HIS A 98 28.73 -11.76 1.93
CA HIS A 98 29.45 -10.48 1.99
C HIS A 98 30.83 -10.75 1.42
N GLY A 99 31.06 -10.27 0.20
CA GLY A 99 32.34 -10.42 -0.48
C GLY A 99 33.46 -10.06 0.48
N LYS A 100 34.43 -10.96 0.65
CA LYS A 100 35.71 -10.62 1.27
C LYS A 100 36.35 -9.56 0.37
N THR A 101 36.14 -8.29 0.70
CA THR A 101 36.87 -7.15 0.13
C THR A 101 38.24 -7.06 0.77
#